data_AF-E2SBE3-F1
#
_entry.id   AF-E2SBE3-F1
#
_cell.length_a   1.000
_cell.length_b   1.000
_cell.length_c   1.000
_cell.angle_alpha   90.00
_cell.angle_beta   90.00
_cell.angle_gamma   90.00
#
_symmetry.space_group_name_H-M   'P 1'
#
loop_
_entity.id
_entity.type
_entity.pdbx_description
1 polymer ?
#
loop_
_entity_poly.entity_id
_entity_poly.type
_entity_poly.pdbx_seq_one_letter_code
_entity_poly.pdbx_strand_id
1 'polypeptide(L)'
;MNLIRLHPRASAVLAGVLALVVVVAVSVLTYPSDDLPAPESTDAAPGEIELPSIEREQLSSDQSVQELTEQGVSSLGTGGGFGGLRGEGGNRNLQGLAITLTVTSSVPIGTVGYIIPTSLDRSFGVDENVGTSFALSTTVYGPPDHAQIFVQAGPTGAPVTCTITVDGQVTEQRSTEGPYGQMLCQG
;
A
#
# COMPACT_ATOMS: atom_id res chain seq x y z
N MET A 1 -43.96 21.65 9.02
CA MET A 1 -44.69 21.74 10.31
C MET A 1 -44.56 20.40 11.03
N ASN A 2 -44.26 20.50 12.32
CA ASN A 2 -43.93 19.46 13.30
C ASN A 2 -44.80 18.19 13.30
N LEU A 3 -44.18 17.03 13.09
CA LEU A 3 -44.75 15.69 13.38
C LEU A 3 -44.03 14.94 14.51
N ILE A 4 -43.02 15.56 15.14
CA ILE A 4 -42.08 14.87 16.06
C ILE A 4 -42.56 14.85 17.54
N ARG A 5 -43.70 15.49 17.88
CA ARG A 5 -44.07 15.70 19.30
C ARG A 5 -45.13 14.79 19.90
N LEU A 6 -45.66 13.78 19.20
CA LEU A 6 -46.75 12.98 19.79
C LEU A 6 -46.33 11.66 20.46
N HIS A 7 -45.28 10.95 20.04
CA HIS A 7 -44.98 9.63 20.62
C HIS A 7 -43.48 9.34 20.79
N PRO A 8 -42.85 9.70 21.94
CA PRO A 8 -41.41 9.52 22.16
C PRO A 8 -40.98 8.04 22.24
N ARG A 9 -41.91 7.11 22.44
CA ARG A 9 -41.62 5.66 22.44
C ARG A 9 -41.68 5.02 21.05
N ALA A 10 -42.41 5.63 20.10
CA ALA A 10 -42.51 5.09 18.74
C ALA A 10 -41.28 5.43 17.89
N SER A 11 -40.64 6.58 18.12
CA SER A 11 -39.44 7.01 17.39
C SER A 11 -38.21 6.14 17.71
N ALA A 12 -38.07 5.66 18.96
CA ALA A 12 -36.95 4.80 19.35
C ALA A 12 -37.02 3.42 18.65
N VAL A 13 -38.22 2.85 18.52
CA VAL A 13 -38.42 1.57 17.83
C VAL A 13 -38.13 1.71 16.34
N LEU A 14 -38.56 2.81 15.72
CA LEU A 14 -38.39 3.04 14.29
C LEU A 14 -36.91 3.23 13.91
N ALA A 15 -36.12 3.92 14.75
CA ALA A 15 -34.68 4.05 14.57
C ALA A 15 -33.95 2.71 14.68
N GLY A 16 -34.36 1.86 15.64
CA GLY A 16 -33.78 0.52 15.81
C GLY A 16 -34.05 -0.41 14.63
N VAL A 17 -35.28 -0.41 14.11
CA VAL A 17 -35.64 -1.21 12.92
C VAL A 17 -34.85 -0.76 11.70
N LEU A 18 -34.68 0.56 11.51
CA LEU A 18 -33.96 1.10 10.36
C LEU A 18 -32.47 0.76 10.40
N ALA A 19 -31.84 0.81 11.58
CA ALA A 19 -30.46 0.36 11.75
C ALA A 19 -30.29 -1.14 11.45
N LEU A 20 -31.23 -1.98 11.91
CA LEU A 20 -31.20 -3.42 11.65
C LEU A 20 -31.37 -3.75 10.16
N VAL A 21 -32.24 -3.03 9.45
CA VAL A 21 -32.40 -3.17 7.99
C VAL A 21 -31.11 -2.81 7.25
N VAL A 22 -30.41 -1.75 7.66
CA VAL A 22 -29.13 -1.36 7.05
C VAL A 22 -28.06 -2.43 7.29
N VAL A 23 -27.97 -2.97 8.50
CA VAL A 23 -27.00 -4.06 8.79
C VAL A 23 -27.29 -5.28 7.92
N VAL A 24 -28.55 -5.71 7.80
CA VAL A 24 -28.92 -6.86 6.96
C VAL A 24 -28.64 -6.59 5.48
N ALA A 25 -28.94 -5.38 4.99
CA ALA A 25 -28.67 -5.01 3.60
C ALA A 25 -27.17 -5.02 3.25
N VAL A 26 -26.32 -4.51 4.15
CA VAL A 26 -24.86 -4.56 4.00
C VAL A 26 -24.37 -6.01 4.04
N SER A 27 -24.91 -6.82 4.96
CA SER A 27 -24.54 -8.24 5.09
C SER A 27 -24.80 -9.02 3.80
N VAL A 28 -25.97 -8.84 3.18
CA VAL A 28 -26.35 -9.54 1.94
C VAL A 28 -25.49 -9.09 0.74
N LEU A 29 -25.06 -7.82 0.70
CA LEU A 29 -24.17 -7.32 -0.36
C LEU A 29 -22.73 -7.81 -0.22
N THR A 30 -22.30 -8.22 0.98
CA THR A 30 -20.96 -8.76 1.23
C THR A 30 -20.85 -10.27 1.08
N TYR A 31 -21.95 -10.99 0.81
CA TYR A 31 -21.85 -12.42 0.52
C TYR A 31 -21.28 -12.63 -0.90
N PRO A 32 -20.07 -13.20 -1.02
CA PRO A 32 -19.54 -13.59 -2.32
C PRO A 32 -20.46 -14.66 -2.93
N SER A 33 -20.75 -14.52 -4.21
CA SER A 33 -21.47 -15.56 -4.96
C SER A 33 -20.53 -16.75 -5.11
N ASP A 34 -20.78 -17.84 -4.37
CA ASP A 34 -20.05 -19.10 -4.55
C ASP A 34 -20.29 -19.62 -5.97
N ASP A 35 -19.24 -19.57 -6.79
CA ASP A 35 -19.20 -20.14 -8.13
C ASP A 35 -19.45 -21.66 -8.07
N LEU A 36 -20.46 -22.10 -8.83
CA LEU A 36 -20.80 -23.49 -9.00
C LEU A 36 -19.66 -24.24 -9.72
N PRO A 37 -19.19 -25.40 -9.23
CA PRO A 37 -18.17 -26.17 -9.92
C PRO A 37 -18.72 -26.76 -11.22
N ALA A 38 -18.03 -26.48 -12.33
CA ALA A 38 -18.25 -27.14 -13.62
C ALA A 38 -17.78 -28.62 -13.55
N PRO A 39 -18.45 -29.54 -14.27
CA PRO A 39 -18.11 -30.95 -14.21
C PRO A 39 -16.77 -31.27 -14.90
N GLU A 40 -15.97 -32.04 -14.17
CA GLU A 40 -14.75 -32.72 -14.59
C GLU A 40 -14.95 -33.52 -15.89
N SER A 41 -13.95 -33.46 -16.76
CA SER A 41 -13.73 -34.49 -17.79
C SER A 41 -12.26 -34.88 -17.74
N THR A 42 -12.05 -36.01 -17.05
CA THR A 42 -10.82 -36.81 -16.99
C THR A 42 -10.59 -37.50 -18.34
N ASP A 43 -9.37 -37.45 -18.90
CA ASP A 43 -8.76 -38.66 -19.47
C ASP A 43 -7.21 -38.61 -19.60
N ALA A 44 -6.59 -39.61 -18.98
CA ALA A 44 -5.31 -40.35 -19.14
C ALA A 44 -3.93 -39.72 -19.53
N ALA A 45 -3.03 -39.67 -18.52
CA ALA A 45 -1.73 -40.42 -18.34
C ALA A 45 -0.52 -40.32 -19.32
N PRO A 46 0.70 -40.79 -18.96
CA PRO A 46 1.52 -40.58 -17.74
C PRO A 46 2.99 -40.16 -18.04
N GLY A 47 3.61 -39.38 -17.16
CA GLY A 47 5.05 -39.05 -17.20
C GLY A 47 5.56 -38.65 -15.82
N GLU A 48 6.21 -39.60 -15.16
CA GLU A 48 6.67 -39.60 -13.78
C GLU A 48 7.95 -38.75 -13.62
N ILE A 49 7.89 -37.68 -12.82
CA ILE A 49 9.07 -37.04 -12.21
C ILE A 49 8.68 -36.71 -10.77
N GLU A 50 9.20 -37.49 -9.82
CA GLU A 50 9.10 -37.23 -8.38
C GLU A 50 9.79 -35.91 -8.03
N LEU A 51 9.02 -34.93 -7.54
CA LEU A 51 9.53 -33.76 -6.82
C LEU A 51 9.17 -33.88 -5.33
N PRO A 52 10.05 -33.42 -4.42
CA PRO A 52 9.80 -33.46 -2.99
C PRO A 52 8.58 -32.62 -2.62
N SER A 53 7.61 -33.26 -1.97
CA SER A 53 6.42 -32.60 -1.42
C SER A 53 6.81 -31.76 -0.21
N ILE A 54 6.72 -30.44 -0.34
CA ILE A 54 6.67 -29.52 0.79
C ILE A 54 5.19 -29.33 1.12
N GLU A 55 4.77 -29.86 2.27
CA GLU A 55 3.48 -29.57 2.88
C GLU A 55 3.33 -28.06 3.06
N ARG A 56 2.38 -27.46 2.31
CA ARG A 56 1.89 -26.11 2.57
C ARG A 56 0.80 -26.19 3.62
N GLU A 57 1.10 -25.70 4.82
CA GLU A 57 0.07 -25.30 5.78
C GLU A 57 -0.75 -24.16 5.15
N GLN A 58 -2.00 -24.45 4.80
CA GLN A 58 -2.97 -23.42 4.43
C GLN A 58 -3.36 -22.64 5.69
N LEU A 59 -2.69 -21.51 5.91
CA LEU A 59 -3.21 -20.49 6.81
C LEU A 59 -4.29 -19.69 6.10
N SER A 60 -5.50 -19.77 6.66
CA SER A 60 -6.68 -19.00 6.32
C SER A 60 -6.36 -17.51 6.16
N SER A 61 -6.49 -17.01 4.94
CA SER A 61 -6.46 -15.59 4.63
C SER A 61 -7.89 -15.07 4.65
N ASP A 62 -8.28 -14.38 5.72
CA ASP A 62 -9.41 -13.44 5.71
C ASP A 62 -9.41 -12.63 7.01
N GLN A 63 -8.42 -11.74 7.13
CA GLN A 63 -8.50 -10.58 8.02
C GLN A 63 -7.90 -9.35 7.34
N SER A 64 -8.81 -8.46 6.92
CA SER A 64 -8.70 -7.01 7.08
C SER A 64 -7.54 -6.29 6.36
N VAL A 65 -7.55 -6.28 5.02
CA VAL A 65 -6.66 -5.42 4.21
C VAL A 65 -7.07 -3.93 4.23
N GLN A 66 -8.21 -3.55 4.83
CA GLN A 66 -8.64 -2.14 4.90
C GLN A 66 -8.32 -1.40 6.21
N GLU A 67 -7.79 -2.07 7.24
CA GLU A 67 -7.38 -1.40 8.50
C GLU A 67 -5.86 -1.28 8.66
N LEU A 68 -5.08 -1.84 7.72
CA LEU A 68 -3.62 -1.77 7.72
C LEU A 68 -3.07 -0.44 7.16
N THR A 69 -3.89 0.36 6.47
CA THR A 69 -3.44 1.66 5.93
C THR A 69 -3.44 2.78 6.99
N GLU A 70 -4.27 2.70 8.03
CA GLU A 70 -4.27 3.70 9.13
C GLU A 70 -3.40 3.27 10.33
N GLN A 71 -3.24 1.96 10.58
CA GLN A 71 -2.38 1.47 11.67
C GLN A 71 -0.92 1.26 11.24
N GLY A 72 -0.63 1.04 9.95
CA GLY A 72 0.73 0.85 9.44
C GLY A 72 1.60 2.12 9.49
N VAL A 73 0.99 3.31 9.41
CA VAL A 73 1.68 4.60 9.60
C VAL A 73 1.77 5.01 11.07
N SER A 74 0.90 4.47 11.93
CA SER A 74 0.87 4.80 13.37
C SER A 74 1.91 4.02 14.19
N SER A 75 2.48 2.95 13.62
CA SER A 75 3.55 2.14 14.24
C SER A 75 4.97 2.59 13.86
N LEU A 76 5.12 3.57 12.95
CA LEU A 76 6.39 4.23 12.68
C LEU A 76 6.71 5.17 13.84
N GLY A 77 7.34 4.60 14.87
CA GLY A 77 8.04 5.23 15.99
C GLY A 77 7.76 6.70 16.30
N THR A 78 7.22 6.93 17.50
CA THR A 78 7.08 8.21 18.22
C THR A 78 8.42 8.91 18.54
N GLY A 79 9.36 8.97 17.59
CA GLY A 79 10.71 9.48 17.83
C GLY A 79 11.33 10.06 16.56
N GLY A 80 10.96 11.30 16.23
CA GLY A 80 11.59 12.08 15.17
C GLY A 80 10.54 12.84 14.38
N GLY A 81 10.41 14.14 14.62
CA GLY A 81 9.55 14.99 13.81
C GLY A 81 10.02 15.01 12.36
N PHE A 82 9.38 14.22 11.50
CA PHE A 82 9.56 14.32 10.07
C PHE A 82 8.92 15.62 9.60
N GLY A 83 9.73 16.59 9.19
CA GLY A 83 9.24 17.76 8.48
C GLY A 83 8.56 17.28 7.20
N GLY A 84 7.23 17.35 7.15
CA GLY A 84 6.46 16.91 5.99
C GLY A 84 6.88 17.65 4.72
N LEU A 85 6.73 16.99 3.57
CA LEU A 85 6.95 17.59 2.26
C LEU A 85 6.10 18.86 2.16
N ARG A 86 6.74 20.03 1.97
CA ARG A 86 6.04 21.31 1.77
C ARG A 86 5.44 21.32 0.37
N GLY A 87 4.33 20.62 0.21
CA GLY A 87 3.61 20.53 -1.06
C GLY A 87 2.95 21.85 -1.41
N GLU A 88 3.60 22.69 -2.20
CA GLU A 88 2.93 23.64 -3.11
C GLU A 88 2.59 22.91 -4.43
N GLY A 89 1.89 21.77 -4.33
CA GLY A 89 1.51 20.96 -5.48
C GLY A 89 0.32 21.57 -6.22
N GLY A 90 0.48 21.88 -7.50
CA GLY A 90 -0.63 22.26 -8.39
C GLY A 90 -0.35 23.42 -9.35
N ASN A 91 0.72 24.19 -9.14
CA ASN A 91 1.05 25.29 -10.03
C ASN A 91 1.91 24.82 -11.21
N ARG A 92 1.26 24.42 -12.32
CA ARG A 92 1.92 24.03 -13.58
C ARG A 92 2.75 25.14 -14.24
N ASN A 93 2.68 26.37 -13.71
CA ASN A 93 3.49 27.49 -14.19
C ASN A 93 4.91 27.50 -13.61
N LEU A 94 5.22 26.60 -12.67
CA LEU A 94 6.58 26.41 -12.18
C LEU A 94 7.37 25.52 -13.15
N GLN A 95 8.69 25.71 -13.20
CA GLN A 95 9.56 24.88 -14.01
C GLN A 95 9.48 23.42 -13.54
N GLY A 96 9.22 22.51 -14.47
CA GLY A 96 9.24 21.07 -14.19
C GLY A 96 10.67 20.58 -14.01
N LEU A 97 10.90 19.79 -12.98
CA LEU A 97 12.17 19.12 -12.68
C LEU A 97 12.00 17.62 -12.93
N ALA A 98 13.03 16.97 -13.45
CA ALA A 98 13.02 15.53 -13.64
C ALA A 98 13.49 14.85 -12.35
N ILE A 99 12.64 14.04 -11.73
CA ILE A 99 13.03 13.22 -10.58
C ILE A 99 13.13 11.76 -10.99
N THR A 100 14.16 11.08 -10.50
CA THR A 100 14.27 9.62 -10.58
C THR A 100 14.53 9.03 -9.20
N LEU A 101 13.65 8.12 -8.81
CA LEU A 101 13.68 7.32 -7.60
C LEU A 101 14.25 5.96 -7.97
N THR A 102 15.28 5.52 -7.26
CA THR A 102 15.84 4.17 -7.44
C THR A 102 15.99 3.47 -6.10
N VAL A 103 15.74 2.17 -6.07
CA VAL A 103 16.01 1.30 -4.93
C VAL A 103 16.69 0.05 -5.45
N THR A 104 17.78 -0.37 -4.81
CA THR A 104 18.57 -1.53 -5.24
C THR A 104 18.98 -2.39 -4.05
N SER A 105 19.06 -3.70 -4.25
CA SER A 105 19.58 -4.65 -3.27
C SER A 105 20.19 -5.86 -3.98
N SER A 106 21.01 -6.64 -3.26
CA SER A 106 21.58 -7.90 -3.75
C SER A 106 20.59 -9.08 -3.70
N VAL A 107 19.46 -8.90 -3.01
CA VAL A 107 18.39 -9.90 -2.83
C VAL A 107 17.02 -9.24 -3.08
N PRO A 108 15.93 -10.02 -3.19
CA PRO A 108 14.60 -9.44 -3.34
C PRO A 108 14.23 -8.47 -2.21
N ILE A 109 13.78 -7.28 -2.61
CA ILE A 109 13.25 -6.22 -1.76
C ILE A 109 11.81 -6.61 -1.36
N GLY A 110 11.43 -6.37 -0.11
CA GLY A 110 10.08 -6.68 0.37
C GLY A 110 9.04 -5.74 -0.23
N THR A 111 9.11 -4.47 0.20
CA THR A 111 8.13 -3.45 -0.18
C THR A 111 8.83 -2.12 -0.42
N VAL A 112 8.39 -1.42 -1.47
CA VAL A 112 8.77 -0.03 -1.76
C VAL A 112 7.50 0.80 -1.84
N GLY A 113 7.40 1.84 -1.01
CA GLY A 113 6.36 2.85 -1.09
C GLY A 113 6.96 4.20 -1.50
N TYR A 114 6.20 5.03 -2.20
CA TYR A 114 6.64 6.38 -2.56
C TYR A 114 5.52 7.41 -2.47
N ILE A 115 5.92 8.65 -2.22
CA ILE A 115 5.06 9.84 -2.24
C ILE A 115 5.81 10.93 -3.00
N ILE A 116 5.19 11.50 -4.03
CA ILE A 116 5.72 12.57 -4.88
C ILE A 116 4.61 13.63 -5.06
N PRO A 117 4.36 14.48 -4.06
CA PRO A 117 3.11 15.26 -3.99
C PRO A 117 2.86 16.17 -5.19
N THR A 118 3.93 16.61 -5.86
CA THR A 118 3.85 17.53 -6.99
C THR A 118 3.95 16.84 -8.35
N SER A 119 4.07 15.50 -8.40
CA SER A 119 3.88 14.75 -9.64
C SER A 119 2.40 14.70 -10.03
N LEU A 120 2.11 14.85 -11.32
CA LEU A 120 0.74 14.86 -11.85
C LEU A 120 0.21 13.46 -12.16
N ASP A 121 1.10 12.49 -12.36
CA ASP A 121 0.79 11.13 -12.83
C ASP A 121 1.28 10.04 -11.87
N ARG A 122 2.24 10.35 -10.99
CA ARG A 122 2.89 9.42 -10.05
C ARG A 122 2.96 10.00 -8.64
N SER A 123 1.85 10.50 -8.11
CA SER A 123 1.84 11.18 -6.82
C SER A 123 2.07 10.28 -5.61
N PHE A 124 1.72 8.99 -5.71
CA PHE A 124 2.00 7.99 -4.69
C PHE A 124 1.90 6.58 -5.30
N GLY A 125 2.45 5.59 -4.59
CA GLY A 125 2.28 4.18 -4.94
C GLY A 125 2.98 3.28 -3.94
N VAL A 126 2.62 1.99 -4.00
CA VAL A 126 3.25 0.92 -3.24
C VAL A 126 3.46 -0.25 -4.19
N ASP A 127 4.69 -0.73 -4.26
CA ASP A 127 5.08 -1.92 -5.01
C ASP A 127 5.60 -2.97 -4.02
N GLU A 128 4.97 -4.14 -4.06
CA GLU A 128 5.38 -5.32 -3.31
C GLU A 128 6.15 -6.26 -4.23
N ASN A 129 7.08 -7.04 -3.66
CA ASN A 129 7.84 -8.06 -4.39
C ASN A 129 8.61 -7.51 -5.62
N VAL A 130 9.27 -6.36 -5.45
CA VAL A 130 9.90 -5.57 -6.54
C VAL A 130 11.15 -6.22 -7.15
N GLY A 131 11.48 -7.45 -6.75
CA GLY A 131 12.74 -8.10 -7.11
C GLY A 131 13.93 -7.38 -6.47
N THR A 132 15.07 -7.33 -7.15
CA THR A 132 16.31 -6.74 -6.62
C THR A 132 16.44 -5.24 -6.88
N SER A 133 15.54 -4.66 -7.66
CA SER A 133 15.63 -3.25 -8.06
C SER A 133 14.28 -2.65 -8.40
N PHE A 134 14.09 -1.40 -7.99
CA PHE A 134 12.96 -0.53 -8.34
C PHE A 134 13.49 0.75 -8.97
N ALA A 135 12.79 1.25 -9.99
CA ALA A 135 13.07 2.55 -10.58
C ALA A 135 11.77 3.24 -11.01
N LEU A 136 11.63 4.53 -10.69
CA LEU A 136 10.52 5.36 -11.10
C LEU A 136 11.05 6.73 -11.50
N SER A 137 10.66 7.22 -12.67
CA SER A 137 10.96 8.58 -13.12
C SER A 137 9.66 9.34 -13.37
N THR A 138 9.62 10.60 -12.94
CA THR A 138 8.46 11.50 -13.15
C THR A 138 8.93 12.95 -13.23
N THR A 139 8.04 13.85 -13.64
CA THR A 139 8.22 15.29 -13.51
C THR A 139 7.59 15.79 -12.21
N VAL A 140 8.28 16.69 -11.51
CA VAL A 140 7.83 17.37 -10.29
C VAL A 140 7.93 18.87 -10.44
N TYR A 141 7.24 19.60 -9.58
CA TYR A 141 7.18 21.06 -9.62
C TYR A 141 7.33 21.63 -8.21
N GLY A 142 7.90 22.83 -8.08
CA GLY A 142 7.94 23.55 -6.81
C GLY A 142 9.29 23.51 -6.08
N PRO A 143 9.31 23.91 -4.79
CA PRO A 143 10.50 23.92 -3.95
C PRO A 143 11.02 22.50 -3.61
N PRO A 144 12.27 22.36 -3.12
CA PRO A 144 12.95 21.07 -2.85
C PRO A 144 12.24 20.19 -1.80
N ASP A 145 12.71 18.94 -1.66
CA ASP A 145 12.02 17.79 -1.05
C ASP A 145 10.80 17.37 -1.88
N HIS A 146 11.08 16.83 -3.06
CA HIS A 146 10.07 16.49 -4.05
C HIS A 146 9.47 15.10 -3.82
N ALA A 147 10.22 14.21 -3.16
CA ALA A 147 9.78 12.84 -2.95
C ALA A 147 10.18 12.27 -1.60
N GLN A 148 9.39 11.28 -1.18
CA GLN A 148 9.70 10.37 -0.10
C GLN A 148 9.61 8.93 -0.64
N ILE A 149 10.59 8.10 -0.29
CA ILE A 149 10.60 6.67 -0.54
C ILE A 149 10.67 5.94 0.80
N PHE A 150 9.72 5.03 1.01
CA PHE A 150 9.70 4.09 2.12
C PHE A 150 10.19 2.74 1.60
N VAL A 151 11.13 2.12 2.29
CA VAL A 151 11.68 0.82 1.90
C VAL A 151 11.67 -0.10 3.10
N GLN A 152 11.22 -1.34 2.87
CA GLN A 152 11.38 -2.44 3.81
C GLN A 152 12.23 -3.54 3.19
N ALA A 153 13.33 -3.86 3.85
CA ALA A 153 14.21 -4.96 3.47
C ALA A 153 13.53 -6.33 3.67
N GLY A 154 13.99 -7.32 2.91
CA GLY A 154 13.53 -8.70 3.06
C GLY A 154 14.05 -9.38 4.35
N PRO A 155 13.62 -10.64 4.59
CA PRO A 155 14.01 -11.42 5.78
C PRO A 155 15.51 -11.72 5.86
N THR A 156 16.22 -11.68 4.73
CA THR A 156 17.66 -11.97 4.65
C THR A 156 18.52 -10.85 5.25
N GLY A 157 17.97 -9.64 5.40
CA GLY A 157 18.67 -8.49 5.94
C GLY A 157 19.79 -7.94 5.07
N ALA A 158 19.79 -8.26 3.76
CA ALA A 158 20.71 -7.60 2.84
C ALA A 158 20.40 -6.09 2.79
N PRO A 159 21.42 -5.22 2.76
CA PRO A 159 21.22 -3.79 2.62
C PRO A 159 20.40 -3.47 1.38
N VAL A 160 19.43 -2.58 1.54
CA VAL A 160 18.67 -2.00 0.44
C VAL A 160 19.05 -0.53 0.36
N THR A 161 19.55 -0.08 -0.78
CA THR A 161 19.97 1.30 -1.01
C THR A 161 18.91 2.02 -1.83
N CYS A 162 18.41 3.15 -1.32
CA CYS A 162 17.58 4.09 -2.06
C CYS A 162 18.46 5.22 -2.59
N THR A 163 18.09 5.81 -3.72
CA THR A 163 18.72 7.02 -4.23
C THR A 163 17.66 7.88 -4.92
N ILE A 164 17.58 9.14 -4.53
CA ILE A 164 16.74 10.16 -5.15
C ILE A 164 17.66 11.06 -5.97
N THR A 165 17.29 11.26 -7.23
CA THR A 165 17.99 12.17 -8.13
C THR A 165 17.03 13.21 -8.68
N VAL A 166 17.46 14.47 -8.69
CA VAL A 166 16.72 15.61 -9.24
C VAL A 166 17.60 16.25 -10.31
N ASP A 167 17.08 16.34 -11.53
CA ASP A 167 17.81 16.79 -12.74
C ASP A 167 19.17 16.09 -12.93
N GLY A 168 19.22 14.80 -12.57
CA GLY A 168 20.41 13.96 -12.69
C GLY A 168 21.43 14.13 -11.55
N GLN A 169 21.16 14.96 -10.55
CA GLN A 169 22.00 15.09 -9.35
C GLN A 169 21.41 14.29 -8.19
N VAL A 170 22.25 13.54 -7.47
CA VAL A 170 21.83 12.80 -6.26
C VAL A 170 21.54 13.81 -5.15
N THR A 171 20.27 13.90 -4.73
CA THR A 171 19.85 14.75 -3.61
C THR A 171 19.80 13.99 -2.30
N GLU A 172 19.52 12.68 -2.34
CA GLU A 172 19.50 11.81 -1.17
C GLU A 172 19.93 10.38 -1.51
N GLN A 173 20.70 9.76 -0.61
CA GLN A 173 21.06 8.35 -0.69
C GLN A 173 21.19 7.75 0.72
N ARG A 174 20.46 6.66 0.97
CA ARG A 174 20.51 5.91 2.24
C ARG A 174 20.45 4.41 2.00
N SER A 175 20.90 3.64 2.99
CA SER A 175 20.78 2.18 3.00
C SER A 175 20.16 1.69 4.29
N THR A 176 19.37 0.61 4.20
CA THR A 176 18.87 -0.11 5.38
C THR A 176 19.95 -0.97 6.02
N GLU A 177 19.71 -1.37 7.26
CA GLU A 177 20.54 -2.35 7.97
C GLU A 177 19.65 -3.43 8.60
N GLY A 178 20.09 -4.68 8.50
CA GLY A 178 19.49 -5.83 9.19
C GLY A 178 18.21 -6.42 8.56
N PRO A 179 17.78 -7.60 9.04
CA PRO A 179 16.54 -8.26 8.61
C PRO A 179 15.32 -7.38 8.82
N TYR A 180 14.46 -7.27 7.81
CA TYR A 180 13.26 -6.43 7.84
C TYR A 180 13.54 -4.95 8.15
N GLY A 181 14.78 -4.48 7.98
CA GLY A 181 15.16 -3.10 8.17
C GLY A 181 14.27 -2.16 7.36
N GLN A 182 13.77 -1.11 8.01
CA GLN A 182 12.93 -0.09 7.39
C GLN A 182 13.71 1.20 7.26
N MET A 183 13.53 1.93 6.17
CA MET A 183 14.06 3.28 6.03
C MET A 183 13.13 4.19 5.24
N LEU A 184 13.33 5.49 5.46
CA LEU A 184 12.74 6.57 4.70
C LEU A 184 13.86 7.40 4.05
N CYS A 185 13.71 7.68 2.76
CA CYS A 185 14.59 8.55 1.99
C CYS A 185 13.78 9.74 1.50
N GLN A 186 14.26 10.95 1.75
CA GLN A 186 13.58 12.20 1.41
C GLN A 186 14.55 13.14 0.71
N GLY A 187 14.13 13.70 -0.43
CA GLY A 187 14.92 14.67 -1.20
C GLY A 187 14.30 15.08 -2.51
#